data_AF-A0A8T2SF62-F1
#
_entry.id   AF-A0A8T2SF62-F1
#
_cell.length_a   1.000
_cell.length_b   1.000
_cell.length_c   1.000
_cell.angle_alpha   90.00
_cell.angle_beta   90.00
_cell.angle_gamma   90.00
#
_symmetry.space_group_name_H-M   'P 1'
#
loop_
_entity.id
_entity.type
_entity.pdbx_description
1 polymer ?
#
loop_
_entity_poly.entity_id
_entity_poly.type
_entity_poly.pdbx_seq_one_letter_code
_entity_poly.pdbx_strand_id
1 'polypeptide(L)'
;MRNIFRSRKRSTSKIRSASTAALQHIEQIVQRHEFIEKKICKLDAELLSLGEQIKKARPGPTQGALKDHALIVLKQKRRYEAQKVMLEGQKGKLERALSAAAEELHMQKKPAMKWLLCLEPWCLCR
;
A
#
# COMPACT_ATOMS: atom_id res chain seq x y z
N MET A 1 20.58 -34.25 11.83
CA MET A 1 20.10 -33.79 10.51
C MET A 1 18.57 -33.73 10.36
N ARG A 2 17.79 -34.75 10.76
CA ARG A 2 16.31 -34.77 10.59
C ARG A 2 15.53 -33.58 11.20
N ASN A 3 15.98 -33.04 12.35
CA ASN A 3 15.33 -31.90 13.01
C ASN A 3 15.52 -30.55 12.27
N ILE A 4 16.67 -30.34 11.64
CA ILE A 4 16.98 -29.11 10.89
C ILE A 4 16.08 -29.01 9.65
N PHE A 5 15.91 -30.13 8.93
CA PHE A 5 15.03 -30.20 7.76
C PHE A 5 13.56 -29.95 8.12
N ARG A 6 13.06 -30.57 9.21
CA ARG A 6 11.70 -30.30 9.72
C ARG A 6 11.51 -28.83 10.11
N SER A 7 12.51 -28.22 10.75
CA SER A 7 12.47 -26.80 11.12
C SER A 7 12.41 -25.89 9.89
N ARG A 8 13.22 -26.18 8.85
CA ARG A 8 13.21 -25.46 7.57
C ARG A 8 11.89 -25.62 6.80
N LYS A 9 11.30 -26.81 6.79
CA LYS A 9 9.99 -27.05 6.16
C LYS A 9 8.86 -26.28 6.88
N ARG A 10 8.94 -26.18 8.21
CA ARG A 10 8.00 -25.41 9.03
C ARG A 10 8.15 -23.89 8.84
N SER A 11 9.38 -23.39 8.66
CA SER A 11 9.62 -21.96 8.39
C SER A 11 9.13 -21.56 7.00
N THR A 12 9.43 -22.34 5.97
CA THR A 12 8.96 -22.08 4.58
C THR A 12 7.44 -22.16 4.45
N SER A 13 6.75 -23.07 5.16
CA SER A 13 5.29 -23.11 5.18
C SER A 13 4.68 -21.87 5.85
N LYS A 14 5.30 -21.36 6.93
CA LYS A 14 4.83 -20.17 7.64
C LYS A 14 4.99 -18.89 6.80
N ILE A 15 6.10 -18.77 6.08
CA ILE A 15 6.34 -17.67 5.14
C ILE A 15 5.29 -17.69 4.02
N ARG A 16 5.00 -18.87 3.46
CA ARG A 16 4.00 -19.01 2.38
C ARG A 16 2.59 -18.62 2.83
N SER A 17 2.14 -19.07 4.01
CA SER A 17 0.84 -18.70 4.55
C SER A 17 0.73 -17.21 4.91
N ALA A 18 1.81 -16.61 5.42
CA ALA A 18 1.85 -15.18 5.71
C ALA A 18 1.80 -14.35 4.41
N SER A 19 2.48 -14.79 3.36
CA SER A 19 2.46 -14.14 2.04
C SER A 19 1.07 -14.18 1.41
N THR A 20 0.35 -15.31 1.49
CA THR A 20 -1.03 -15.38 0.98
C THR A 20 -1.99 -14.46 1.74
N ALA A 21 -1.84 -14.36 3.07
CA ALA A 21 -2.65 -13.44 3.87
C ALA A 21 -2.35 -11.97 3.52
N ALA A 22 -1.08 -11.61 3.32
CA ALA A 22 -0.69 -10.27 2.91
C ALA A 22 -1.26 -9.88 1.53
N LEU A 23 -1.29 -10.81 0.57
CA LEU A 23 -1.90 -10.58 -0.75
C LEU A 23 -3.42 -10.33 -0.64
N GLN A 24 -4.14 -11.11 0.17
CA GLN A 24 -5.56 -10.87 0.44
C GLN A 24 -5.81 -9.49 1.06
N HIS A 25 -4.96 -9.07 1.99
CA HIS A 25 -5.06 -7.73 2.58
C HIS A 25 -4.80 -6.62 1.55
N ILE A 26 -3.84 -6.80 0.64
CA ILE A 26 -3.58 -5.85 -0.45
C ILE A 26 -4.82 -5.72 -1.35
N GLU A 27 -5.47 -6.84 -1.71
CA GLU A 27 -6.70 -6.83 -2.52
C GLU A 27 -7.82 -6.03 -1.83
N GLN A 28 -8.05 -6.24 -0.54
CA GLN A 28 -9.01 -5.46 0.24
C GLN A 28 -8.67 -3.96 0.28
N ILE A 29 -7.37 -3.62 0.37
CA ILE A 29 -6.92 -2.23 0.33
C ILE A 29 -7.20 -1.61 -1.05
N VAL A 30 -6.99 -2.34 -2.14
CA VAL A 30 -7.29 -1.86 -3.51
C VAL A 30 -8.78 -1.57 -3.66
N GLN A 31 -9.65 -2.47 -3.21
CA GLN A 31 -11.11 -2.24 -3.26
C GLN A 31 -11.54 -0.99 -2.47
N ARG A 32 -10.95 -0.78 -1.28
CA ARG A 32 -11.19 0.42 -0.46
C ARG A 32 -10.66 1.69 -1.13
N HIS A 33 -9.50 1.60 -1.77
CA HIS A 33 -8.88 2.69 -2.51
C HIS A 33 -9.77 3.14 -3.67
N GLU A 34 -10.26 2.20 -4.49
CA GLU A 34 -11.20 2.50 -5.58
C GLU A 34 -12.49 3.16 -5.09
N PHE A 35 -13.02 2.74 -3.95
CA PHE A 35 -14.20 3.37 -3.35
C PHE A 35 -13.93 4.82 -2.93
N ILE A 36 -12.76 5.09 -2.33
CA ILE A 36 -12.34 6.44 -1.93
C ILE A 36 -12.14 7.32 -3.17
N GLU A 37 -11.50 6.82 -4.22
CA GLU A 37 -11.32 7.57 -5.47
C GLU A 37 -12.66 7.94 -6.11
N LYS A 38 -13.62 7.01 -6.14
CA LYS A 38 -14.99 7.31 -6.60
C LYS A 38 -15.66 8.41 -5.76
N LYS A 39 -15.38 8.49 -4.45
CA LYS A 39 -15.89 9.56 -3.58
C LYS A 39 -15.21 10.90 -3.86
N ILE A 40 -13.89 10.91 -4.05
CA ILE A 40 -13.14 12.13 -4.40
C ILE A 40 -13.64 12.69 -5.73
N CYS A 41 -13.80 11.86 -6.78
CA CYS A 41 -14.31 12.30 -8.08
C CYS A 41 -15.71 12.95 -7.99
N LYS A 42 -16.60 12.42 -7.13
CA LYS A 42 -17.93 13.00 -6.91
C LYS A 42 -17.86 14.36 -6.23
N LEU A 43 -17.02 14.48 -5.20
CA LEU A 43 -16.81 15.74 -4.49
C LEU A 43 -16.15 16.79 -5.41
N ASP A 44 -15.29 16.37 -6.34
CA ASP A 44 -14.68 17.26 -7.32
C ASP A 44 -15.68 17.79 -8.35
N ALA A 45 -16.57 16.93 -8.85
CA ALA A 45 -17.67 17.36 -9.72
C ALA A 45 -18.59 18.37 -9.00
N GLU A 46 -18.90 18.12 -7.72
CA GLU A 46 -19.68 19.04 -6.90
C GLU A 46 -18.98 20.40 -6.72
N LEU A 47 -17.67 20.40 -6.42
CA LEU A 47 -16.88 21.63 -6.32
C LEU A 47 -16.84 22.44 -7.61
N LEU A 48 -16.75 21.78 -8.77
CA LEU A 48 -16.81 22.44 -10.06
C LEU A 48 -18.17 23.14 -10.25
N SER A 49 -19.27 22.43 -9.98
CA SER A 49 -20.62 22.99 -10.08
C SER A 49 -20.84 24.17 -9.12
N LEU A 50 -20.36 24.08 -7.88
CA LEU A 50 -20.44 25.16 -6.90
C LEU A 50 -19.59 26.35 -7.33
N GLY A 51 -18.41 26.11 -7.91
CA GLY A 51 -17.56 27.15 -8.48
C GLY A 51 -18.25 27.93 -9.61
N GLU A 52 -18.96 27.25 -10.50
CA GLU A 52 -19.75 27.89 -11.55
C GLU A 52 -20.93 28.69 -11.00
N GLN A 53 -21.63 28.16 -9.98
CA GLN A 53 -22.73 28.86 -9.32
C GLN A 53 -22.23 30.12 -8.61
N ILE A 54 -21.06 30.08 -7.96
CA ILE A 54 -20.45 31.25 -7.31
C ILE A 54 -20.08 32.34 -8.32
N LYS A 55 -19.61 31.96 -9.51
CA LYS A 55 -19.28 32.91 -10.60
C LYS A 55 -20.53 33.58 -11.16
N LYS A 56 -21.64 32.86 -11.26
CA LYS A 56 -22.93 33.38 -11.76
C LYS A 56 -23.68 34.19 -10.69
N ALA A 57 -23.46 33.89 -9.41
CA ALA A 57 -24.13 34.56 -8.30
C ALA A 57 -23.63 36.00 -8.13
N ARG A 58 -24.56 36.95 -7.99
CA ARG A 58 -24.26 38.34 -7.61
C ARG A 58 -23.67 38.36 -6.18
N PRO A 59 -22.70 39.24 -5.88
CA PRO A 59 -22.21 39.42 -4.51
C PRO A 59 -23.38 39.71 -3.56
N GLY A 60 -23.55 38.84 -2.57
CA GLY A 60 -24.67 38.86 -1.63
C GLY A 60 -24.75 37.60 -0.75
N PRO A 61 -25.76 37.50 0.13
CA PRO A 61 -25.89 36.40 1.09
C PRO A 61 -25.97 35.02 0.42
N THR A 62 -26.61 34.93 -0.75
CA THR A 62 -26.67 33.70 -1.56
C THR A 62 -25.29 33.22 -2.00
N GLN A 63 -24.39 34.15 -2.36
CA GLN A 63 -23.02 33.80 -2.72
C GLN A 63 -22.21 33.34 -1.49
N GLY A 64 -22.47 33.91 -0.31
CA GLY A 64 -21.88 33.46 0.95
C GLY A 64 -22.22 32.01 1.26
N ALA A 65 -23.51 31.65 1.18
CA ALA A 65 -23.97 30.28 1.43
C ALA A 65 -23.32 29.24 0.48
N LEU A 66 -23.14 29.58 -0.80
CA LEU A 66 -22.45 28.71 -1.76
C LEU A 66 -20.96 28.51 -1.42
N LYS A 67 -20.30 29.57 -0.94
CA LYS A 67 -18.90 29.49 -0.48
C LYS A 67 -18.79 28.62 0.77
N ASP A 68 -19.69 28.77 1.73
CA ASP A 68 -19.71 27.96 2.94
C ASP A 68 -19.94 26.48 2.61
N HIS A 69 -20.85 26.19 1.68
CA HIS A 69 -21.05 24.84 1.18
C HIS A 69 -19.79 24.28 0.50
N ALA A 70 -19.16 25.07 -0.38
CA ALA A 70 -17.91 24.67 -1.02
C ALA A 70 -16.79 24.38 -0.01
N LEU A 71 -16.69 25.16 1.08
CA LEU A 71 -15.73 24.91 2.17
C LEU A 71 -15.99 23.58 2.88
N ILE A 72 -17.24 23.20 3.09
CA ILE A 72 -17.60 21.90 3.69
C ILE A 72 -17.17 20.76 2.77
N VAL A 73 -17.48 20.86 1.48
CA VAL A 73 -17.11 19.86 0.45
C VAL A 73 -15.58 19.74 0.35
N LEU A 74 -14.84 20.85 0.36
CA LEU A 74 -13.37 20.85 0.39
C LEU A 74 -12.82 20.13 1.63
N LYS A 75 -13.38 20.38 2.82
CA LYS A 75 -12.99 19.67 4.05
C LYS A 75 -13.29 18.17 3.98
N GLN A 76 -14.35 17.76 3.28
CA GLN A 76 -14.65 16.35 3.07
C GLN A 76 -13.65 15.72 2.09
N LYS A 77 -13.36 16.38 0.96
CA LYS A 77 -12.36 15.93 0.00
C LYS A 77 -11.00 15.71 0.66
N ARG A 78 -10.51 16.69 1.43
CA ARG A 78 -9.23 16.59 2.16
C ARG A 78 -9.18 15.40 3.11
N ARG A 79 -10.32 15.06 3.76
CA ARG A 79 -10.40 13.88 4.63
C ARG A 79 -10.26 12.58 3.83
N TYR A 80 -10.88 12.47 2.66
CA TYR A 80 -10.73 11.29 1.79
C TYR A 80 -9.34 11.17 1.17
N GLU A 81 -8.72 12.29 0.79
CA GLU A 81 -7.32 12.31 0.34
C GLU A 81 -6.35 11.82 1.42
N ALA A 82 -6.56 12.25 2.67
CA ALA A 82 -5.77 11.77 3.81
C ALA A 82 -5.95 10.25 4.03
N GLN A 83 -7.18 9.73 3.87
CA GLN A 83 -7.44 8.29 3.93
C GLN A 83 -6.73 7.53 2.81
N LYS A 84 -6.70 8.07 1.58
CA LYS A 84 -5.97 7.49 0.44
C LYS A 84 -4.48 7.33 0.76
N VAL A 85 -3.83 8.40 1.22
CA VAL A 85 -2.40 8.38 1.60
C VAL A 85 -2.13 7.35 2.70
N MET A 86 -3.02 7.25 3.69
CA MET A 86 -2.90 6.24 4.74
C MET A 86 -2.95 4.80 4.18
N LEU A 87 -3.88 4.53 3.25
CA LEU A 87 -4.02 3.21 2.62
C LEU A 87 -2.81 2.87 1.72
N GLU A 88 -2.29 3.85 0.98
CA GLU A 88 -1.05 3.69 0.20
C GLU A 88 0.13 3.35 1.12
N GLY A 89 0.24 4.00 2.28
CA GLY A 89 1.23 3.67 3.30
C GLY A 89 1.07 2.25 3.86
N GLN A 90 -0.16 1.78 4.07
CA GLN A 90 -0.43 0.41 4.50
C GLN A 90 -0.04 -0.61 3.42
N LYS A 91 -0.41 -0.36 2.17
CA LYS A 91 -0.04 -1.17 1.01
C LYS A 91 1.48 -1.30 0.88
N GLY A 92 2.22 -0.19 0.94
CA GLY A 92 3.68 -0.20 0.84
C GLY A 92 4.39 -0.90 2.01
N LYS A 93 3.76 -1.01 3.19
CA LYS A 93 4.26 -1.87 4.28
C LYS A 93 4.12 -3.36 3.93
N LEU A 94 2.97 -3.76 3.38
CA LEU A 94 2.71 -5.15 2.97
C LEU A 94 3.57 -5.56 1.77
N GLU A 95 3.74 -4.68 0.79
CA GLU A 95 4.59 -4.93 -0.38
C GLU A 95 6.06 -5.18 0.01
N ARG A 96 6.62 -4.35 0.91
CA ARG A 96 7.97 -4.58 1.44
C ARG A 96 8.08 -5.91 2.19
N ALA A 97 7.06 -6.26 2.98
CA ALA A 97 7.04 -7.55 3.68
C ALA A 97 6.97 -8.74 2.70
N LEU A 98 6.24 -8.60 1.60
CA LEU A 98 6.19 -9.60 0.52
C LEU A 98 7.54 -9.73 -0.19
N SER A 99 8.20 -8.62 -0.53
CA SER A 99 9.53 -8.64 -1.15
C SER A 99 10.56 -9.29 -0.24
N ALA A 100 10.58 -8.94 1.05
CA ALA A 100 11.47 -9.57 2.03
C ALA A 100 11.20 -11.07 2.18
N ALA A 101 9.93 -11.48 2.24
CA ALA A 101 9.55 -12.88 2.28
C ALA A 101 9.98 -13.65 1.01
N ALA A 102 9.93 -13.01 -0.16
CA ALA A 102 10.40 -13.61 -1.42
C ALA A 102 11.92 -13.82 -1.42
N GLU A 103 12.68 -12.85 -0.90
CA GLU A 103 14.13 -12.94 -0.77
C GLU A 103 14.55 -14.06 0.19
N GLU A 104 13.85 -14.22 1.31
CA GLU A 104 14.11 -15.29 2.26
C GLU A 104 13.87 -16.69 1.66
N LEU A 105 12.82 -16.85 0.85
CA LEU A 105 12.58 -18.10 0.11
C LEU A 105 13.66 -18.36 -0.94
N HIS A 106 14.18 -17.30 -1.59
CA HIS A 106 15.28 -17.42 -2.55
C HIS A 106 16.59 -17.86 -1.87
N MET A 107 16.94 -17.26 -0.73
CA MET A 107 18.13 -17.63 0.03
C MET A 107 18.07 -19.06 0.59
N GLN A 108 16.88 -19.55 0.95
CA GLN A 108 16.72 -20.93 1.42
C GLN A 108 16.84 -22.00 0.33
N LYS A 109 16.59 -21.66 -0.94
CA LYS A 109 16.75 -22.57 -2.08
C LYS A 109 18.20 -22.73 -2.54
N LYS A 110 19.14 -21.91 -2.06
CA LYS A 110 20.57 -22.14 -2.32
C LYS A 110 20.99 -23.48 -1.68
N PRO A 111 21.49 -24.46 -2.46
CA PRO A 111 22.03 -25.67 -1.85
C PRO A 111 23.17 -25.24 -0.93
N ALA A 112 23.30 -25.90 0.23
CA ALA A 112 24.37 -25.64 1.20
C ALA A 112 25.78 -25.66 0.59
N MET A 113 25.93 -26.26 -0.60
CA MET A 113 27.18 -26.34 -1.36
C MET A 113 27.60 -25.04 -2.06
N LYS A 114 26.69 -24.08 -2.32
CA LYS A 114 27.06 -22.83 -3.03
C LYS A 114 27.68 -21.77 -2.12
N TRP A 115 27.49 -21.86 -0.80
CA TRP A 115 28.12 -20.96 0.17
C TRP A 115 29.62 -21.23 0.38
N LEU A 116 30.09 -22.44 0.08
CA LEU A 116 31.53 -22.78 0.08
C LEU A 116 32.30 -22.16 -1.10
N LEU A 117 31.61 -21.76 -2.19
CA LEU A 117 32.25 -21.20 -3.39
C LEU A 117 32.33 -19.66 -3.38
N CYS A 118 31.78 -18.98 -2.37
CA CYS A 118 31.75 -17.52 -2.29
C CYS A 118 32.51 -16.93 -1.07
N LEU A 119 33.30 -17.74 -0.35
CA LEU A 119 34.03 -17.31 0.85
C LEU A 119 35.51 -17.75 0.86
N GLU A 120 36.19 -17.72 -0.28
CA GLU A 120 37.66 -17.81 -0.31
C GLU A 120 38.27 -16.56 -0.96
N PRO A 121 38.65 -15.55 -0.17
CA PRO A 121 39.77 -14.71 -0.49
C PRO A 121 41.04 -15.45 -0.02
N TRP A 122 41.75 -16.09 -0.95
CA TRP A 122 43.11 -16.60 -0.78
C TRP A 122 43.26 -17.90 0.04
N CYS A 123 43.16 -19.05 -0.62
CA CYS A 123 44.00 -20.21 -0.29
C CYS A 123 45.33 -20.10 -1.04
N LEU A 124 46.16 -19.15 -0.61
CA LEU A 124 47.60 -19.09 -0.89
C LEU A 124 48.30 -19.66 0.34
N CYS A 125 48.57 -20.98 0.35
CA CYS A 125 49.66 -21.63 1.07
C CYS A 125 49.57 -23.17 0.93
N ARG A 126 50.40 -23.68 0.03
CA ARG A 126 51.10 -24.98 0.04
C ARG A 126 50.32 -26.27 -0.26
#